data_AF-A0A4S4C2W6-F1
#
_entry.id   AF-A0A4S4C2W6-F1
#
_cell.length_a   1.000
_cell.length_b   1.000
_cell.length_c   1.000
_cell.angle_alpha   90.00
_cell.angle_beta   90.00
_cell.angle_gamma   90.00
#
_symmetry.space_group_name_H-M   'P 1'
#
loop_
_entity.id
_entity.type
_entity.pdbx_description
1 polymer ?
#
loop_
_entity_poly.entity_id
_entity_poly.type
_entity_poly.pdbx_seq_one_letter_code
_entity_poly.pdbx_strand_id
1 'polypeptide(L)' 'MKSIFIVCIIIVIIVLLLSVLTTKKAYQYKHTVDPIKKPDEPSVNEEDSEK' A
#
# COMPACT_ATOMS: atom_id res chain seq x y z
N MET A 1 12.64 -37.18 8.49
CA MET A 1 12.94 -36.43 7.24
C MET A 1 11.69 -35.87 6.56
N LYS A 2 10.56 -36.59 6.48
CA LYS A 2 9.30 -36.08 5.89
C LYS A 2 8.68 -34.90 6.66
N SER A 3 8.72 -34.93 7.99
CA SER A 3 8.16 -33.86 8.83
C SER A 3 8.84 -32.51 8.60
N ILE A 4 10.17 -32.49 8.36
CA ILE A 4 10.90 -31.26 7.99
C ILE A 4 10.36 -30.69 6.68
N PHE A 5 10.11 -31.55 5.69
CA PHE A 5 9.61 -31.13 4.38
C PHE A 5 8.19 -30.55 4.48
N ILE A 6 7.32 -31.17 5.28
CA ILE A 6 5.97 -30.64 5.56
C ILE A 6 6.06 -29.28 6.26
N VAL A 7 6.91 -29.13 7.27
CA VAL A 7 7.04 -27.87 8.03
C VAL A 7 7.57 -26.73 7.14
N CYS A 8 8.54 -27.01 6.27
CA CYS A 8 9.03 -26.02 5.30
C CYS A 8 7.91 -25.51 4.37
N ILE A 9 7.09 -26.41 3.83
CA ILE A 9 5.97 -26.02 2.95
C ILE A 9 4.98 -25.13 3.70
N ILE A 10 4.62 -25.50 4.94
CA ILE A 10 3.69 -24.72 5.76
C ILE A 10 4.22 -23.30 5.99
N ILE A 11 5.50 -23.15 6.32
CA ILE A 11 6.12 -21.83 6.56
C ILE A 11 6.07 -20.98 5.29
N VAL A 12 6.39 -21.56 4.12
CA VAL A 12 6.32 -20.83 2.83
C VAL A 12 4.90 -20.34 2.53
N ILE A 13 3.89 -21.18 2.77
CA ILE A 13 2.48 -20.80 2.59
C ILE A 13 2.10 -19.64 3.52
N ILE A 14 2.49 -19.70 4.80
CA ILE A 14 2.20 -18.63 5.78
C ILE A 14 2.86 -17.31 5.35
N VAL A 15 4.14 -17.36 4.97
CA VAL A 15 4.87 -16.17 4.50
C VAL A 15 4.22 -15.59 3.25
N LEU A 16 3.84 -16.43 2.27
CA LEU A 16 3.15 -15.98 1.06
C LEU A 16 1.82 -15.28 1.37
N LEU A 17 0.99 -15.87 2.23
CA LEU A 17 -0.28 -15.27 2.63
C LEU A 17 -0.06 -13.92 3.32
N LEU A 18 0.87 -13.83 4.26
CA LEU A 18 1.22 -12.57 4.92
C LEU A 18 1.73 -11.52 3.94
N SER A 19 2.57 -11.90 2.98
CA SER A 19 3.07 -11.01 1.94
C SER A 19 1.95 -10.46 1.07
N VAL A 20 1.07 -11.30 0.52
CA VAL A 20 -0.03 -10.86 -0.34
C VAL A 20 -1.00 -9.95 0.42
N LEU A 21 -1.32 -10.27 1.67
CA LEU A 21 -2.20 -9.44 2.49
C LEU A 21 -1.59 -8.06 2.77
N THR A 22 -0.31 -7.99 3.10
CA THR A 22 0.41 -6.74 3.36
C THR A 22 0.52 -5.90 2.08
N THR A 23 0.89 -6.54 0.98
CA THR A 23 1.05 -5.90 -0.34
C THR A 23 -0.29 -5.40 -0.89
N LYS A 24 -1.39 -6.12 -0.68
CA LYS A 24 -2.75 -5.67 -1.04
C LYS A 24 -3.07 -4.33 -0.39
N LYS A 25 -2.69 -4.12 0.88
CA LYS A 25 -2.95 -2.86 1.59
C LYS A 25 -2.15 -1.70 1.01
N ALA A 26 -0.92 -1.96 0.56
CA ALA A 26 -0.08 -0.96 -0.09
C ALA A 26 -0.57 -0.61 -1.51
N TYR A 27 -1.05 -1.58 -2.29
CA TYR A 27 -1.67 -1.29 -3.59
C TYR A 27 -3.04 -0.62 -3.47
N GLN A 28 -3.79 -0.92 -2.40
CA GLN A 28 -5.03 -0.18 -2.09
C GLN A 28 -4.77 1.20 -1.52
N TYR A 29 -3.54 1.52 -1.11
CA TYR A 29 -3.17 2.90 -0.84
C TYR A 29 -3.24 3.61 -2.19
N LYS A 30 -4.41 4.20 -2.42
CA LYS A 30 -4.64 5.10 -3.54
C LYS A 30 -3.46 6.04 -3.52
N HIS A 31 -2.64 6.01 -4.56
CA HIS A 31 -1.97 7.22 -4.97
C HIS A 31 -3.12 8.20 -5.14
N THR A 32 -3.33 9.05 -4.15
CA THR A 32 -4.05 10.31 -4.31
C THR A 32 -3.26 10.99 -5.41
N VAL A 33 -3.64 10.72 -6.64
CA VAL A 33 -3.14 11.42 -7.81
C VAL A 33 -3.55 12.84 -7.50
N ASP A 34 -2.58 13.61 -7.01
CA ASP A 34 -2.80 15.00 -6.66
C ASP A 34 -3.46 15.62 -7.88
N PRO A 35 -4.61 16.30 -7.71
CA PRO A 35 -5.31 16.88 -8.83
C PRO A 35 -4.32 17.79 -9.57
N ILE A 36 -4.08 17.49 -10.84
CA ILE A 36 -3.28 18.35 -11.70
C ILE A 36 -3.94 19.72 -11.67
N LYS A 37 -3.30 20.67 -10.98
CA LYS A 37 -3.69 22.06 -10.93
C LYS A 37 -3.75 22.55 -12.37
N LYS A 38 -4.96 22.76 -12.90
CA LYS A 38 -5.15 23.31 -14.23
C LYS A 38 -4.48 24.69 -14.26
N PRO A 39 -3.70 25.03 -15.28
CA PRO A 39 -2.96 26.30 -15.34
C PRO A 39 -3.84 27.55 -15.53
N ASP A 40 -5.17 27.45 -15.56
CA ASP A 40 -6.06 28.54 -15.95
C ASP A 40 -7.12 28.95 -14.91
N GLU A 41 -6.94 28.59 -13.63
CA GLU A 41 -7.86 29.03 -12.56
C GLU A 41 -7.14 29.99 -11.59
N PRO A 42 -7.65 31.22 -11.39
CA PRO A 42 -7.02 32.20 -10.51
C PRO A 42 -6.98 31.63 -9.09
N SER A 43 -5.78 31.55 -8.54
CA SER A 43 -5.51 31.06 -7.18
C SER A 43 -6.27 31.89 -6.16
N VAL A 44 -7.39 31.36 -5.67
CA VAL A 44 -7.95 31.76 -4.39
C VAL A 44 -7.07 31.11 -3.32
N ASN A 45 -6.40 31.97 -2.57
CA ASN A 45 -5.60 31.60 -1.41
C ASN A 45 -6.50 30.97 -0.35
N GLU A 46 -6.14 29.79 0.13
CA GLU A 46 -6.44 29.39 1.50
C GLU A 46 -5.13 28.86 2.10
N GLU A 47 -4.41 29.79 2.72
CA GLU A 47 -3.61 29.48 3.89
C GLU A 47 -4.59 29.00 4.97
N ASP A 48 -4.45 27.75 5.42
CA ASP A 48 -4.71 27.46 6.82
C ASP A 48 -3.61 26.56 7.37
N SER A 49 -3.22 26.95 8.56
CA SER A 49 -2.04 26.62 9.29
C SER A 49 -2.28 25.34 10.11
N GLU A 50 -1.29 24.45 10.08
CA GLU A 50 -0.67 23.88 11.29
C GLU A 50 -1.55 23.12 12.32
N LYS A 51 -1.30 21.80 12.43
CA LYS A 51 -0.87 21.17 13.69
C LYS A 51 -0.27 19.79 13.51
#